data_AF-A0A4S8EXN0-F1
#
_entry.id   AF-A0A4S8EXN0-F1
#
_cell.length_a   1.000
_cell.length_b   1.000
_cell.length_c   1.000
_cell.angle_alpha   90.00
_cell.angle_beta   90.00
_cell.angle_gamma   90.00
#
_symmetry.space_group_name_H-M   'P 1'
#
loop_
_entity.id
_entity.type
_entity.pdbx_description
1 polymer ?
#
loop_
_entity_poly.entity_id
_entity_poly.type
_entity_poly.pdbx_seq_one_letter_code
_entity_poly.pdbx_strand_id
1 'polypeptide(L)'
;MRIFSYLNKSFQYTFVNKSALKTSRKLLGICSAGLLGLVTLVMPLSATAQNNVLFVSSNETSNLGWNGYVTNARDAFSSVAPTGTFVNRTGGLSSTTSLASDIASAKLLVLTTVCSNTNPDRWDEVQAALMTRPDLMVVSFVDGSTVGQCPAHLERFTTAINSIKPSSWGTITATPTTGNITANLNPQSLYASTFQGVLSTIEGQYWGRMSSVPSDYALYTRATITSPIPATTDDAYGLFIPQAASNGGNGACLFFVADASQFSTTIGIQPTQSNNIGKAFYAAATDPAG
;
A
#
# COMPACT_ATOMS: atom_id res chain seq x y z
N MET A 1 -50.32 32.36 52.49
CA MET A 1 -51.51 31.99 51.69
C MET A 1 -51.55 30.48 51.56
N ARG A 2 -52.59 29.86 52.17
CA ARG A 2 -53.16 28.50 52.02
C ARG A 2 -52.29 27.22 52.07
N ILE A 3 -52.85 26.29 52.86
CA ILE A 3 -52.55 24.89 53.15
C ILE A 3 -53.11 23.96 52.03
N PHE A 4 -52.73 22.68 52.10
CA PHE A 4 -53.25 21.43 51.47
C PHE A 4 -52.30 20.85 50.40
N SER A 5 -51.95 19.56 50.27
CA SER A 5 -52.05 18.27 50.98
C SER A 5 -52.13 17.17 49.89
N TYR A 6 -51.21 16.20 49.92
CA TYR A 6 -51.34 14.78 49.50
C TYR A 6 -51.83 14.38 48.09
N LEU A 7 -51.00 13.61 47.34
CA LEU A 7 -51.22 12.18 46.99
C LEU A 7 -50.29 11.66 45.87
N ASN A 8 -49.40 10.75 46.28
CA ASN A 8 -49.18 9.40 45.73
C ASN A 8 -49.48 9.12 44.24
N LYS A 9 -48.43 8.90 43.43
CA LYS A 9 -48.46 7.91 42.34
C LYS A 9 -47.16 7.12 42.28
N SER A 10 -47.37 5.80 42.33
CA SER A 10 -46.44 4.70 42.28
C SER A 10 -45.58 4.65 41.02
N PHE A 11 -44.40 4.05 41.19
CA PHE A 11 -43.71 3.14 40.25
C PHE A 11 -43.86 3.42 38.75
N GLN A 12 -42.76 3.86 38.11
CA GLN A 12 -41.95 3.01 37.22
C GLN A 12 -40.61 3.72 36.94
N TYR A 13 -39.55 3.29 37.63
CA TYR A 13 -38.18 3.55 37.18
C TYR A 13 -37.86 2.51 36.11
N THR A 14 -37.92 2.91 34.83
CA THR A 14 -37.34 2.09 33.77
C THR A 14 -35.83 2.22 33.84
N PHE A 15 -35.19 1.26 34.51
CA PHE A 15 -33.79 0.94 34.27
C PHE A 15 -33.68 0.37 32.85
N VAL A 16 -33.12 1.13 31.91
CA VAL A 16 -32.41 0.55 30.77
C VAL A 16 -30.94 0.85 31.00
N ASN A 17 -30.29 0.00 31.80
CA ASN A 17 -28.86 0.06 31.99
C ASN A 17 -28.21 -0.99 31.08
N LYS A 18 -27.10 -0.55 30.49
CA LYS A 18 -25.96 -1.33 29.98
C LYS A 18 -25.97 -1.79 28.51
N SER A 19 -24.93 -1.26 27.85
CA SER A 19 -24.06 -1.95 26.91
C SER A 19 -24.49 -1.95 25.44
N ALA A 20 -23.93 -1.00 24.70
CA ALA A 20 -23.34 -1.34 23.41
C ALA A 20 -21.98 -0.66 23.31
N LEU A 21 -20.94 -1.39 23.74
CA LEU A 21 -19.60 -1.20 23.18
C LEU A 21 -19.79 -1.18 21.66
N LYS A 22 -19.45 -0.07 21.00
CA LYS A 22 -19.09 -0.13 19.58
C LYS A 22 -17.78 -0.87 19.50
N THR A 23 -17.86 -2.20 19.51
CA THR A 23 -16.80 -3.06 19.00
C THR A 23 -16.70 -2.73 17.52
N SER A 24 -15.82 -1.79 17.18
CA SER A 24 -15.28 -1.69 15.84
C SER A 24 -14.63 -3.05 15.57
N ARG A 25 -15.37 -3.94 14.89
CA ARG A 25 -14.77 -5.10 14.26
C ARG A 25 -13.86 -4.51 13.19
N LYS A 26 -12.59 -4.30 13.53
CA LYS A 26 -11.53 -4.29 12.53
C LYS A 26 -11.63 -5.64 11.83
N LEU A 27 -12.29 -5.68 10.68
CA LEU A 27 -12.00 -6.71 9.70
C LEU A 27 -10.60 -6.38 9.18
N LEU A 28 -9.58 -6.78 9.94
CA LEU A 28 -8.25 -6.93 9.35
C LEU A 28 -8.40 -8.05 8.32
N GLY A 29 -8.39 -7.66 7.04
CA GLY A 29 -8.40 -8.59 5.92
C GLY A 29 -7.09 -9.36 5.96
N ILE A 30 -7.17 -10.64 6.29
CA ILE A 30 -6.04 -11.53 6.46
C ILE A 30 -5.39 -11.73 5.07
N CYS A 31 -4.20 -11.19 4.80
CA CYS A 31 -3.40 -11.53 3.60
C CYS A 31 -2.73 -12.94 3.73
N SER A 32 -3.29 -13.83 4.56
CA SER A 32 -2.84 -15.20 4.77
C SER A 32 -3.98 -16.18 4.52
N ALA A 33 -3.73 -17.20 3.69
CA ALA A 33 -4.70 -18.21 3.30
C ALA A 33 -5.26 -18.97 4.53
N GLY A 34 -6.47 -18.60 4.95
CA GLY A 34 -7.21 -19.26 6.03
C GLY A 34 -8.00 -20.46 5.52
N LEU A 35 -7.45 -21.66 5.77
CA LEU A 35 -8.04 -22.97 5.49
C LEU A 35 -9.16 -23.29 6.49
N LEU A 36 -10.41 -23.51 6.04
CA LEU A 36 -11.43 -24.26 6.81
C LEU A 36 -12.60 -24.70 5.91
N GLY A 37 -12.65 -25.99 5.56
CA GLY A 37 -13.81 -26.63 4.91
C GLY A 37 -13.44 -27.82 4.02
N LEU A 38 -13.49 -29.03 4.58
CA LEU A 38 -13.12 -30.31 3.98
C LEU A 38 -14.07 -30.72 2.83
N VAL A 39 -13.61 -30.72 1.57
CA VAL A 39 -14.11 -31.62 0.51
C VAL A 39 -12.92 -32.01 -0.37
N THR A 40 -12.59 -33.30 -0.39
CA THR A 40 -11.56 -33.92 -1.22
C THR A 40 -11.91 -33.84 -2.71
N LEU A 41 -11.23 -32.95 -3.43
CA LEU A 41 -10.95 -33.12 -4.86
C LEU A 41 -9.43 -33.13 -5.02
N VAL A 42 -8.88 -34.26 -5.46
CA VAL A 42 -7.47 -34.38 -5.84
C VAL A 42 -7.29 -33.60 -7.15
N MET A 43 -6.84 -32.35 -7.04
CA MET A 43 -6.28 -31.59 -8.16
C MET A 43 -4.74 -31.67 -8.10
N PRO A 44 -4.05 -31.80 -9.25
CA PRO A 44 -2.61 -32.00 -9.27
C PRO A 44 -1.86 -30.70 -8.94
N LEU A 45 -0.83 -30.85 -8.10
CA LEU A 45 0.26 -29.92 -7.76
C LEU A 45 -0.06 -28.42 -7.79
N SER A 46 -0.53 -27.92 -6.64
CA SER A 46 -0.22 -26.55 -6.25
C SER A 46 1.30 -26.46 -6.08
N ALA A 47 1.99 -25.82 -7.03
CA ALA A 47 3.32 -25.28 -6.75
C ALA A 47 3.17 -24.42 -5.49
N THR A 48 3.81 -24.82 -4.41
CA THR A 48 3.86 -23.98 -3.21
C THR A 48 4.57 -22.70 -3.63
N ALA A 49 3.81 -21.61 -3.74
CA ALA A 49 4.37 -20.28 -3.91
C ALA A 49 5.41 -20.11 -2.79
N GLN A 50 6.69 -20.14 -3.15
CA GLN A 50 7.78 -19.94 -2.23
C GLN A 50 7.62 -18.54 -1.63
N ASN A 51 8.12 -18.31 -0.42
CA ASN A 51 8.09 -17.00 0.27
C ASN A 51 9.02 -15.97 -0.42
N ASN A 52 8.88 -15.84 -1.74
CA ASN A 52 9.78 -15.11 -2.60
C ASN A 52 9.38 -13.65 -2.64
N VAL A 53 10.40 -12.82 -2.44
CA VAL A 53 10.33 -11.38 -2.65
C VAL A 53 10.86 -11.12 -4.04
N LEU A 54 9.97 -10.77 -4.96
CA LEU A 54 10.32 -10.39 -6.32
C LEU A 54 10.52 -8.88 -6.39
N PHE A 55 11.72 -8.42 -6.73
CA PHE A 55 11.98 -7.02 -7.02
C PHE A 55 12.03 -6.77 -8.52
N VAL A 56 11.22 -5.84 -9.00
CA VAL A 56 11.06 -5.50 -10.42
C VAL A 56 11.13 -3.99 -10.59
N SER A 57 11.89 -3.51 -11.58
CA SER A 57 12.00 -2.07 -11.85
C SER A 57 12.06 -1.71 -13.33
N SER A 58 11.92 -0.41 -13.63
CA SER A 58 12.39 0.17 -14.89
C SER A 58 13.92 0.12 -14.98
N ASN A 59 14.46 0.17 -16.20
CA ASN A 59 15.91 0.09 -16.46
C ASN A 59 16.54 1.48 -16.53
N GLU A 60 17.04 1.97 -15.40
CA GLU A 60 17.64 3.31 -15.28
C GLU A 60 19.16 3.33 -15.51
N THR A 61 19.77 2.25 -16.01
CA THR A 61 21.23 2.12 -16.10
C THR A 61 21.93 3.21 -16.93
N SER A 62 21.20 3.88 -17.82
CA SER A 62 21.69 5.03 -18.61
C SER A 62 21.77 6.35 -17.82
N ASN A 63 21.15 6.44 -16.64
CA ASN A 63 21.18 7.60 -15.76
C ASN A 63 21.57 7.19 -14.34
N LEU A 64 22.83 7.45 -13.97
CA LEU A 64 23.38 7.03 -12.68
C LEU A 64 22.61 7.57 -11.46
N GLY A 65 22.07 8.79 -11.55
CA GLY A 65 21.28 9.39 -10.46
C GLY A 65 19.98 8.61 -10.23
N TRP A 66 19.22 8.37 -11.30
CA TRP A 66 17.97 7.60 -11.24
C TRP A 66 18.22 6.12 -10.91
N ASN A 67 19.30 5.54 -11.43
CA ASN A 67 19.72 4.19 -11.09
C ASN A 67 20.07 4.02 -9.61
N GLY A 68 20.50 5.11 -8.94
CA GLY A 68 20.67 5.16 -7.50
C GLY A 68 19.39 4.84 -6.73
N TYR A 69 18.24 5.40 -7.14
CA TYR A 69 16.95 5.15 -6.49
C TYR A 69 16.56 3.67 -6.59
N VAL A 70 16.68 3.09 -7.79
CA VAL A 70 16.39 1.67 -8.03
C VAL A 70 17.33 0.76 -7.23
N THR A 71 18.62 1.09 -7.20
CA THR A 71 19.64 0.35 -6.44
C THR A 71 19.33 0.37 -4.94
N ASN A 72 19.04 1.54 -4.38
CA ASN A 72 18.73 1.68 -2.96
C ASN A 72 17.41 1.00 -2.58
N ALA A 73 16.39 1.04 -3.45
CA ALA A 73 15.15 0.30 -3.27
C ALA A 73 15.41 -1.22 -3.24
N ARG A 74 16.11 -1.74 -4.24
CA ARG A 74 16.48 -3.15 -4.33
C ARG A 74 17.23 -3.59 -3.08
N ASP A 75 18.26 -2.84 -2.70
CA ASP A 75 19.15 -3.21 -1.60
C ASP A 75 18.38 -3.20 -0.26
N ALA A 76 17.51 -2.21 -0.05
CA ALA A 76 16.63 -2.15 1.11
C ALA A 76 15.73 -3.40 1.24
N PHE A 77 15.05 -3.80 0.18
CA PHE A 77 14.18 -5.00 0.23
C PHE A 77 14.96 -6.30 0.26
N SER A 78 16.14 -6.37 -0.38
CA SER A 78 17.02 -7.54 -0.30
C SER A 78 17.53 -7.78 1.11
N SER A 79 17.75 -6.71 1.89
CA SER A 79 18.27 -6.78 3.26
C SER A 79 17.28 -7.33 4.29
N VAL A 80 15.98 -7.26 3.98
CA VAL A 80 14.89 -7.73 4.85
C VAL A 80 14.27 -9.04 4.36
N ALA A 81 14.53 -9.41 3.11
CA ALA A 81 14.09 -10.69 2.57
C ALA A 81 14.83 -11.86 3.25
N PRO A 82 14.14 -12.98 3.52
CA PRO A 82 14.78 -14.19 4.01
C PRO A 82 15.89 -14.66 3.06
N THR A 83 16.94 -15.24 3.63
CA THR A 83 18.07 -15.74 2.86
C THR A 83 17.61 -16.71 1.76
N GLY A 84 17.99 -16.43 0.52
CA GLY A 84 17.69 -17.28 -0.63
C GLY A 84 16.30 -17.08 -1.26
N THR A 85 15.48 -16.13 -0.78
CA THR A 85 14.12 -15.90 -1.33
C THR A 85 13.99 -14.62 -2.17
N PHE A 86 15.03 -13.79 -2.22
CA PHE A 86 15.01 -12.54 -3.01
C PHE A 86 15.31 -12.81 -4.49
N VAL A 87 14.34 -12.53 -5.35
CA VAL A 87 14.45 -12.63 -6.81
C VAL A 87 14.62 -11.23 -7.39
N ASN A 88 15.82 -10.96 -7.92
CA ASN A 88 16.15 -9.66 -8.52
C ASN A 88 15.83 -9.66 -10.02
N ARG A 89 14.96 -8.73 -10.43
CA ARG A 89 14.64 -8.37 -11.83
C ARG A 89 14.75 -6.86 -12.03
N THR A 90 15.85 -6.26 -11.55
CA THR A 90 16.20 -4.87 -11.86
C THR A 90 16.17 -4.66 -13.38
N GLY A 91 15.42 -3.66 -13.83
CA GLY A 91 15.21 -3.38 -15.26
C GLY A 91 14.20 -4.30 -15.97
N GLY A 92 13.60 -5.25 -15.25
CA GLY A 92 12.67 -6.24 -15.80
C GLY A 92 11.43 -5.64 -16.46
N LEU A 93 10.96 -4.47 -16.00
CA LEU A 93 9.83 -3.79 -16.64
C LEU A 93 10.19 -3.24 -18.02
N SER A 94 11.44 -2.90 -18.26
CA SER A 94 11.92 -2.40 -19.55
C SER A 94 12.36 -3.53 -20.49
N SER A 95 12.32 -4.79 -20.02
CA SER A 95 12.81 -5.97 -20.73
C SER A 95 11.76 -6.57 -21.67
N THR A 96 12.21 -7.37 -22.64
CA THR A 96 11.35 -8.25 -23.45
C THR A 96 11.09 -9.60 -22.79
N THR A 97 11.79 -9.94 -21.70
CA THR A 97 11.60 -11.19 -20.96
C THR A 97 10.37 -11.10 -20.07
N SER A 98 9.42 -12.03 -20.23
CA SER A 98 8.23 -12.12 -19.38
C SER A 98 8.58 -12.26 -17.89
N LEU A 99 7.80 -11.58 -17.04
CA LEU A 99 7.84 -11.67 -15.58
C LEU A 99 6.80 -12.65 -15.03
N ALA A 100 5.96 -13.24 -15.88
CA ALA A 100 4.78 -14.00 -15.46
C ALA A 100 5.12 -15.17 -14.51
N SER A 101 6.18 -15.95 -14.80
CA SER A 101 6.58 -17.07 -13.94
C SER A 101 7.14 -16.62 -12.59
N ASP A 102 7.90 -15.52 -12.59
CA ASP A 102 8.43 -14.94 -11.34
C ASP A 102 7.30 -14.39 -10.48
N ILE A 103 6.36 -13.65 -11.09
CA ILE A 103 5.17 -13.13 -10.40
C ILE A 103 4.30 -14.26 -9.87
N ALA A 104 4.07 -15.32 -10.66
CA ALA A 104 3.32 -16.50 -10.23
C ALA A 104 3.93 -17.16 -8.98
N SER A 105 5.25 -17.10 -8.83
CA SER A 105 5.99 -17.69 -7.72
C SER A 105 6.17 -16.75 -6.52
N ALA A 106 5.85 -15.47 -6.67
CA ALA A 106 6.06 -14.45 -5.64
C ALA A 106 4.94 -14.42 -4.60
N LYS A 107 5.31 -14.11 -3.35
CA LYS A 107 4.40 -13.68 -2.28
C LYS A 107 4.40 -12.18 -2.06
N LEU A 108 5.54 -11.55 -2.31
CA LEU A 108 5.71 -10.11 -2.31
C LEU A 108 6.31 -9.68 -3.64
N LEU A 109 5.62 -8.81 -4.36
CA LEU A 109 6.15 -8.08 -5.51
C LEU A 109 6.49 -6.65 -5.06
N VAL A 110 7.76 -6.29 -5.17
CA VAL A 110 8.25 -4.92 -5.03
C VAL A 110 8.42 -4.33 -6.42
N LEU A 111 7.67 -3.29 -6.71
CA LEU A 111 7.66 -2.60 -8.00
C LEU A 111 8.28 -1.21 -7.84
N THR A 112 9.25 -0.84 -8.67
CA THR A 112 9.86 0.49 -8.62
C THR A 112 10.04 1.06 -10.02
N THR A 113 9.43 2.22 -10.32
CA THR A 113 9.68 2.94 -11.57
C THR A 113 10.34 4.28 -11.30
N VAL A 114 11.22 4.69 -12.21
CA VAL A 114 11.71 6.07 -12.34
C VAL A 114 11.37 6.52 -13.76
N CYS A 115 12.30 7.11 -14.53
CA CYS A 115 11.99 7.80 -15.78
C CYS A 115 12.21 6.98 -17.05
N SER A 116 12.69 5.73 -16.98
CA SER A 116 12.92 4.93 -18.17
C SER A 116 11.63 4.29 -18.69
N ASN A 117 11.55 4.11 -20.02
CA ASN A 117 10.43 3.44 -20.67
C ASN A 117 10.27 2.01 -20.14
N THR A 118 9.02 1.59 -19.96
CA THR A 118 8.64 0.22 -19.65
C THR A 118 8.05 -0.46 -20.89
N ASN A 119 8.24 -1.76 -20.98
CA ASN A 119 7.58 -2.59 -21.98
C ASN A 119 6.10 -2.77 -21.58
N PRO A 120 5.14 -2.43 -22.46
CA PRO A 120 3.71 -2.57 -22.18
C PRO A 120 3.31 -3.96 -21.68
N ASP A 121 3.84 -5.03 -22.28
CA ASP A 121 3.51 -6.41 -21.93
C ASP A 121 3.90 -6.77 -20.50
N ARG A 122 5.06 -6.28 -20.03
CA ARG A 122 5.55 -6.52 -18.66
C ARG A 122 4.67 -5.86 -17.62
N TRP A 123 4.15 -4.70 -17.96
CA TRP A 123 3.26 -3.97 -17.09
C TRP A 123 1.85 -4.56 -17.08
N ASP A 124 1.39 -5.08 -18.22
CA ASP A 124 0.12 -5.80 -18.29
C ASP A 124 0.17 -7.09 -17.46
N GLU A 125 1.34 -7.77 -17.40
CA GLU A 125 1.58 -8.89 -16.47
C GLU A 125 1.45 -8.45 -14.99
N VAL A 126 1.97 -7.28 -14.61
CA VAL A 126 1.83 -6.71 -13.26
C VAL A 126 0.38 -6.33 -12.96
N GLN A 127 -0.32 -5.68 -13.90
CA GLN A 127 -1.72 -5.31 -13.74
C GLN A 127 -2.62 -6.54 -13.62
N ALA A 128 -2.40 -7.56 -14.44
CA ALA A 128 -3.10 -8.83 -14.34
C ALA A 128 -2.93 -9.46 -12.95
N ALA A 129 -1.71 -9.43 -12.40
CA ALA A 129 -1.46 -9.93 -11.06
C ALA A 129 -2.19 -9.13 -9.97
N LEU A 130 -2.18 -7.79 -10.06
CA LEU A 130 -2.95 -6.93 -9.14
C LEU A 130 -4.45 -7.31 -9.14
N MET A 131 -5.01 -7.66 -10.29
CA MET A 131 -6.43 -7.98 -10.43
C MET A 131 -6.81 -9.41 -10.05
N THR A 132 -5.88 -10.37 -10.14
CA THR A 132 -6.21 -11.81 -10.12
C THR A 132 -5.49 -12.64 -9.05
N ARG A 133 -4.53 -12.06 -8.32
CA ARG A 133 -3.73 -12.76 -7.31
C ARG A 133 -4.08 -12.33 -5.89
N PRO A 134 -5.10 -12.93 -5.25
CA PRO A 134 -5.46 -12.60 -3.88
C PRO A 134 -4.40 -13.04 -2.85
N ASP A 135 -3.46 -13.88 -3.25
CA ASP A 135 -2.36 -14.35 -2.40
C ASP A 135 -1.07 -13.52 -2.55
N LEU A 136 -1.09 -12.45 -3.35
CA LEU A 136 0.04 -11.57 -3.60
C LEU A 136 -0.08 -10.27 -2.80
N MET A 137 1.03 -9.86 -2.18
CA MET A 137 1.23 -8.50 -1.70
C MET A 137 2.05 -7.73 -2.73
N VAL A 138 1.62 -6.52 -3.08
CA VAL A 138 2.36 -5.60 -3.95
C VAL A 138 2.76 -4.39 -3.13
N VAL A 139 4.05 -4.05 -3.14
CA VAL A 139 4.58 -2.78 -2.63
C VAL A 139 5.13 -2.03 -3.82
N SER A 140 4.53 -0.89 -4.17
CA SER A 140 4.91 -0.13 -5.36
C SER A 140 5.32 1.29 -5.07
N PHE A 141 6.36 1.71 -5.78
CA PHE A 141 6.98 3.03 -5.76
C PHE A 141 7.04 3.51 -7.21
N VAL A 142 6.07 4.33 -7.62
CA VAL A 142 5.86 4.64 -9.05
C VAL A 142 6.11 6.11 -9.29
N ASP A 143 7.10 6.40 -10.14
CA ASP A 143 7.48 7.74 -10.59
C ASP A 143 6.27 8.63 -10.87
N GLY A 144 6.16 9.70 -10.10
CA GLY A 144 5.15 10.75 -10.24
C GLY A 144 5.65 11.94 -11.05
N SER A 145 6.93 11.95 -11.43
CA SER A 145 7.54 13.05 -12.16
C SER A 145 6.89 13.27 -13.53
N THR A 146 6.59 14.53 -13.83
CA THR A 146 6.28 15.00 -15.19
C THR A 146 7.43 15.80 -15.80
N VAL A 147 8.60 15.81 -15.14
CA VAL A 147 9.76 16.57 -15.60
C VAL A 147 10.44 15.83 -16.74
N GLY A 148 10.71 16.52 -17.85
CA GLY A 148 11.47 15.98 -18.97
C GLY A 148 10.68 14.96 -19.81
N GLN A 149 11.35 13.89 -20.24
CA GLN A 149 10.77 12.81 -21.06
C GLN A 149 10.36 11.58 -20.24
N CYS A 150 10.14 11.74 -18.92
CA CYS A 150 9.71 10.63 -18.07
C CYS A 150 8.30 10.16 -18.52
N PRO A 151 8.08 8.85 -18.71
CA PRO A 151 6.77 8.32 -19.06
C PRO A 151 5.75 8.54 -17.95
N ALA A 152 4.47 8.55 -18.32
CA ALA A 152 3.36 8.72 -17.39
C ALA A 152 3.07 7.44 -16.55
N HIS A 153 4.07 6.94 -15.82
CA HIS A 153 3.96 5.72 -15.01
C HIS A 153 2.88 5.85 -13.93
N LEU A 154 2.84 7.01 -13.25
CA LEU A 154 1.83 7.31 -12.23
C LEU A 154 0.40 7.27 -12.77
N GLU A 155 0.16 7.81 -13.96
CA GLU A 155 -1.17 7.75 -14.60
C GLU A 155 -1.58 6.30 -14.83
N ARG A 156 -0.70 5.50 -15.44
CA ARG A 156 -0.95 4.09 -15.72
C ARG A 156 -1.20 3.28 -14.44
N PHE A 157 -0.44 3.53 -13.37
CA PHE A 157 -0.65 2.83 -12.10
C PHE A 157 -1.92 3.32 -11.38
N THR A 158 -2.29 4.59 -11.50
CA THR A 158 -3.55 5.12 -10.96
C THR A 158 -4.76 4.52 -11.67
N THR A 159 -4.67 4.23 -12.97
CA THR A 159 -5.68 3.42 -13.67
C THR A 159 -5.79 2.01 -13.08
N ALA A 160 -4.66 1.35 -12.80
CA ALA A 160 -4.67 0.03 -12.16
C ALA A 160 -5.29 0.08 -10.75
N ILE A 161 -4.95 1.08 -9.94
CA ILE A 161 -5.57 1.30 -8.63
C ILE A 161 -7.10 1.43 -8.74
N ASN A 162 -7.57 2.26 -9.68
CA ASN A 162 -9.01 2.45 -9.87
C ASN A 162 -9.73 1.17 -10.37
N SER A 163 -9.01 0.25 -11.01
CA SER A 163 -9.56 -1.04 -11.44
C SER A 163 -9.71 -2.06 -10.32
N ILE A 164 -8.94 -1.93 -9.23
CA ILE A 164 -8.96 -2.88 -8.11
C ILE A 164 -9.58 -2.32 -6.83
N LYS A 165 -9.66 -0.99 -6.67
CA LYS A 165 -10.23 -0.40 -5.44
C LYS A 165 -11.70 -0.81 -5.23
N PRO A 166 -12.22 -0.76 -3.98
CA PRO A 166 -13.64 -0.92 -3.73
C PRO A 166 -14.51 0.02 -4.58
N SER A 167 -15.66 -0.49 -5.02
CA SER A 167 -16.65 0.30 -5.76
C SER A 167 -17.25 1.45 -4.94
N SER A 168 -17.20 1.36 -3.60
CA SER A 168 -17.64 2.41 -2.69
C SER A 168 -16.67 3.59 -2.59
N TRP A 169 -15.43 3.44 -3.05
CA TRP A 169 -14.46 4.53 -3.06
C TRP A 169 -14.70 5.44 -4.26
N GLY A 170 -14.49 6.75 -4.08
CA GLY A 170 -14.42 7.69 -5.20
C GLY A 170 -13.30 7.30 -6.19
N THR A 171 -13.30 7.93 -7.36
CA THR A 171 -12.18 7.82 -8.30
C THR A 171 -10.94 8.44 -7.66
N ILE A 172 -9.88 7.65 -7.53
CA ILE A 172 -8.60 8.16 -7.06
C ILE A 172 -7.90 8.84 -8.22
N THR A 173 -7.46 10.07 -8.01
CA THR A 173 -6.59 10.79 -8.94
C THR A 173 -5.23 10.98 -8.29
N ALA A 174 -4.18 11.12 -9.10
CA ALA A 174 -2.85 11.45 -8.61
C ALA A 174 -2.32 12.63 -9.44
N THR A 175 -2.02 13.73 -8.75
CA THR A 175 -1.54 14.96 -9.37
C THR A 175 -0.04 15.11 -9.07
N PRO A 176 0.82 15.11 -10.09
CA PRO A 176 2.24 15.39 -9.95
C PRO A 176 2.49 16.69 -9.19
N THR A 177 3.43 16.66 -8.25
CA THR A 177 3.87 17.84 -7.50
C THR A 177 5.30 18.21 -7.85
N THR A 178 5.79 19.33 -7.33
CA THR A 178 7.18 19.78 -7.55
C THR A 178 7.86 20.09 -6.23
N GLY A 179 9.19 19.99 -6.23
CA GLY A 179 10.02 20.28 -5.05
C GLY A 179 10.02 19.16 -4.00
N ASN A 180 10.65 19.46 -2.86
CA ASN A 180 10.78 18.51 -1.75
C ASN A 180 9.46 18.35 -1.02
N ILE A 181 9.18 17.11 -0.64
CA ILE A 181 7.98 16.70 0.08
C ILE A 181 8.43 15.94 1.31
N THR A 182 7.92 16.34 2.45
CA THR A 182 7.92 15.54 3.67
C THR A 182 6.48 15.13 3.91
N ALA A 183 6.17 13.85 3.78
CA ALA A 183 4.86 13.31 4.14
C ALA A 183 4.96 12.60 5.49
N ASN A 184 4.00 12.91 6.35
CA ASN A 184 3.89 12.36 7.68
C ASN A 184 3.06 11.08 7.62
N LEU A 185 3.41 10.10 8.44
CA LEU A 185 2.57 8.93 8.65
C LEU A 185 1.21 9.41 9.16
N ASN A 186 0.14 8.94 8.52
CA ASN A 186 -1.21 9.22 8.96
C ASN A 186 -1.52 8.37 10.21
N PRO A 187 -1.75 8.97 11.39
CA PRO A 187 -2.03 8.21 12.61
C PRO A 187 -3.37 7.47 12.57
N GLN A 188 -4.23 7.78 11.60
CA GLN A 188 -5.50 7.09 11.37
C GLN A 188 -5.39 5.95 10.35
N SER A 189 -4.23 5.78 9.72
CA SER A 189 -4.00 4.66 8.80
C SER A 189 -4.18 3.33 9.52
N LEU A 190 -4.79 2.35 8.84
CA LEU A 190 -4.90 0.98 9.34
C LEU A 190 -3.52 0.38 9.72
N TYR A 191 -2.46 0.83 9.08
CA TYR A 191 -1.08 0.37 9.30
C TYR A 191 -0.24 1.33 10.14
N ALA A 192 -0.81 2.39 10.72
CA ALA A 192 -0.04 3.39 11.46
C ALA A 192 0.87 2.76 12.53
N SER A 193 0.37 1.78 13.29
CA SER A 193 1.17 1.11 14.34
C SER A 193 2.42 0.42 13.82
N THR A 194 2.37 -0.16 12.62
CA THR A 194 3.49 -0.88 12.00
C THR A 194 4.59 0.09 11.55
N PHE A 195 4.20 1.29 11.09
CA PHE A 195 5.12 2.28 10.56
C PHE A 195 5.64 3.28 11.61
N GLN A 196 4.87 3.59 12.66
CA GLN A 196 5.15 4.70 13.60
C GLN A 196 6.55 4.64 14.23
N GLY A 197 7.04 3.46 14.57
CA GLY A 197 8.34 3.27 15.24
C GLY A 197 9.55 3.18 14.30
N VAL A 198 9.33 3.07 12.99
CA VAL A 198 10.39 2.79 12.00
C VAL A 198 10.44 3.87 10.92
N LEU A 199 9.29 4.37 10.48
CA LEU A 199 9.14 5.26 9.34
C LEU A 199 7.95 6.21 9.54
N SER A 200 8.05 7.09 10.55
CA SER A 200 7.02 8.08 10.88
C SER A 200 6.88 9.21 9.83
N THR A 201 7.88 9.37 8.99
CA THR A 201 7.91 10.34 7.89
C THR A 201 8.63 9.72 6.70
N ILE A 202 8.25 10.14 5.51
CA ILE A 202 8.98 9.86 4.27
C ILE A 202 9.27 11.19 3.56
N GLU A 203 10.49 11.32 3.07
CA GLU A 203 10.97 12.49 2.32
C GLU A 203 11.32 12.12 0.88
N GLY A 204 10.98 12.99 -0.07
CA GLY A 204 11.30 12.80 -1.48
C GLY A 204 10.95 14.02 -2.32
N GLN A 205 10.81 13.85 -3.63
CA GLN A 205 10.49 14.91 -4.61
C GLN A 205 9.56 14.40 -5.70
N TYR A 206 8.77 15.31 -6.28
CA TYR A 206 7.94 15.04 -7.48
C TYR A 206 6.82 14.02 -7.30
N TRP A 207 6.34 13.83 -6.07
CA TRP A 207 5.35 12.78 -5.82
C TRP A 207 3.99 13.11 -6.43
N GLY A 208 3.26 12.06 -6.82
CA GLY A 208 1.84 12.16 -7.13
C GLY A 208 1.02 12.39 -5.88
N ARG A 209 0.55 13.62 -5.63
CA ARG A 209 -0.43 13.87 -4.58
C ARG A 209 -1.76 13.26 -4.98
N MET A 210 -2.20 12.27 -4.22
CA MET A 210 -3.44 11.56 -4.44
C MET A 210 -4.63 12.25 -3.80
N SER A 211 -5.77 12.16 -4.48
CA SER A 211 -7.05 12.69 -4.00
C SER A 211 -8.15 11.63 -3.90
N SER A 212 -9.14 11.91 -3.07
CA SER A 212 -10.27 11.03 -2.76
C SER A 212 -9.86 9.68 -2.14
N VAL A 213 -8.73 9.64 -1.43
CA VAL A 213 -8.28 8.45 -0.70
C VAL A 213 -9.01 8.38 0.64
N PRO A 214 -9.71 7.30 0.99
CA PRO A 214 -10.30 7.15 2.31
C PRO A 214 -9.27 7.30 3.44
N SER A 215 -9.61 8.07 4.46
CA SER A 215 -8.63 8.54 5.45
C SER A 215 -8.00 7.42 6.28
N ASP A 216 -8.65 6.28 6.45
CA ASP A 216 -8.11 5.09 7.10
C ASP A 216 -7.16 4.28 6.20
N TYR A 217 -7.26 4.45 4.88
CA TYR A 217 -6.40 3.78 3.89
C TYR A 217 -5.26 4.66 3.38
N ALA A 218 -5.31 5.97 3.62
CA ALA A 218 -4.17 6.85 3.38
C ALA A 218 -3.03 6.51 4.35
N LEU A 219 -1.85 6.19 3.84
CA LEU A 219 -0.68 5.81 4.65
C LEU A 219 0.15 7.03 5.03
N TYR A 220 0.49 7.86 4.04
CA TYR A 220 1.27 9.08 4.25
C TYR A 220 0.52 10.28 3.70
N THR A 221 0.47 11.37 4.47
CA THR A 221 -0.17 12.64 4.09
C THR A 221 0.76 13.80 4.37
N ARG A 222 0.65 14.91 3.62
CA ARG A 222 1.47 16.09 3.92
C ARG A 222 0.95 16.81 5.16
N ALA A 223 -0.36 17.06 5.23
CA ALA A 223 -0.99 17.58 6.43
C ALA A 223 -1.42 16.47 7.40
N THR A 224 -1.29 16.71 8.70
CA THR A 224 -1.87 15.83 9.73
C THR A 224 -3.39 15.84 9.63
N ILE A 225 -4.00 14.65 9.60
CA ILE A 225 -5.45 14.52 9.64
C ILE A 225 -5.94 14.83 11.06
N THR A 226 -6.70 15.91 11.21
CA THR A 226 -7.26 16.36 12.50
C THR A 226 -8.66 15.83 12.74
N SER A 227 -9.08 15.75 14.01
CA SER A 227 -10.45 15.42 14.38
C SER A 227 -11.41 16.60 14.13
N PRO A 228 -12.66 16.38 13.65
CA PRO A 228 -13.20 15.08 13.22
C PRO A 228 -12.55 14.60 11.93
N ILE A 229 -12.23 13.32 11.88
CA ILE A 229 -11.53 12.70 10.75
C ILE A 229 -12.45 12.79 9.51
N PRO A 230 -12.02 13.43 8.41
CA PRO A 230 -12.79 13.46 7.18
C PRO A 230 -12.88 12.05 6.58
N ALA A 231 -13.94 11.76 5.82
CA ALA A 231 -14.10 10.45 5.19
C ALA A 231 -12.97 10.13 4.20
N THR A 232 -12.49 11.15 3.48
CA THR A 232 -11.39 11.07 2.52
C THR A 232 -10.38 12.20 2.75
N THR A 233 -9.18 12.01 2.23
CA THR A 233 -8.12 13.03 2.15
C THR A 233 -7.71 13.27 0.70
N ASP A 234 -7.40 14.54 0.40
CA ASP A 234 -6.93 14.99 -0.91
C ASP A 234 -5.43 15.28 -0.97
N ASP A 235 -4.71 14.83 0.06
CA ASP A 235 -3.29 15.14 0.28
C ASP A 235 -2.49 13.89 0.70
N ALA A 236 -2.86 12.74 0.13
CA ALA A 236 -2.17 11.47 0.36
C ALA A 236 -1.01 11.28 -0.63
N TYR A 237 0.06 10.63 -0.18
CA TYR A 237 1.22 10.26 -1.00
C TYR A 237 1.55 8.78 -0.95
N GLY A 238 0.90 8.07 -0.04
CA GLY A 238 0.82 6.62 -0.07
C GLY A 238 -0.56 6.16 0.39
N LEU A 239 -0.95 4.99 -0.09
CA LEU A 239 -2.19 4.32 0.32
C LEU A 239 -1.97 2.84 0.48
N PHE A 240 -2.94 2.20 1.13
CA PHE A 240 -3.05 0.76 1.21
C PHE A 240 -4.41 0.29 0.69
N ILE A 241 -4.45 -0.85 0.00
CA ILE A 241 -5.69 -1.56 -0.37
C ILE A 241 -5.54 -3.01 0.13
N PRO A 242 -6.34 -3.47 1.11
CA PRO A 242 -6.31 -4.85 1.55
C PRO A 242 -6.90 -5.77 0.48
N GLN A 243 -6.50 -7.04 0.49
CA GLN A 243 -7.06 -8.04 -0.43
C GLN A 243 -8.58 -8.10 -0.33
N ALA A 244 -9.16 -8.05 0.88
CA ALA A 244 -10.62 -8.08 1.06
C ALA A 244 -11.37 -6.93 0.34
N ALA A 245 -10.67 -5.83 0.08
CA ALA A 245 -11.16 -4.66 -0.66
C ALA A 245 -10.80 -4.72 -2.16
N SER A 246 -9.68 -5.37 -2.49
CA SER A 246 -9.10 -5.43 -3.82
C SER A 246 -9.88 -6.36 -4.76
N ASN A 247 -10.47 -5.81 -5.82
CA ASN A 247 -11.28 -6.52 -6.82
C ASN A 247 -12.30 -7.48 -6.20
N GLY A 248 -12.99 -7.03 -5.15
CA GLY A 248 -13.98 -7.82 -4.41
C GLY A 248 -13.41 -9.04 -3.69
N GLY A 249 -12.13 -9.03 -3.31
CA GLY A 249 -11.44 -10.16 -2.71
C GLY A 249 -10.62 -11.01 -3.68
N ASN A 250 -10.63 -10.70 -4.98
CA ASN A 250 -9.90 -11.49 -5.99
C ASN A 250 -8.55 -10.87 -6.38
N GLY A 251 -8.31 -9.63 -5.98
CA GLY A 251 -7.09 -8.89 -6.29
C GLY A 251 -6.04 -8.94 -5.18
N ALA A 252 -4.83 -8.51 -5.50
CA ALA A 252 -3.70 -8.44 -4.59
C ALA A 252 -3.89 -7.39 -3.49
N CYS A 253 -3.25 -7.59 -2.34
CA CYS A 253 -3.01 -6.53 -1.37
C CYS A 253 -2.03 -5.50 -2.01
N LEU A 254 -2.24 -4.20 -1.80
CA LEU A 254 -1.40 -3.15 -2.39
C LEU A 254 -1.01 -2.11 -1.36
N PHE A 255 0.29 -1.92 -1.16
CA PHE A 255 0.87 -0.67 -0.69
C PHE A 255 1.38 0.13 -1.89
N PHE A 256 0.92 1.36 -2.00
CA PHE A 256 1.34 2.27 -3.07
C PHE A 256 1.96 3.53 -2.47
N VAL A 257 3.07 3.98 -3.03
CA VAL A 257 3.67 5.29 -2.79
C VAL A 257 3.96 5.93 -4.14
N ALA A 258 3.55 7.18 -4.30
CA ALA A 258 3.48 7.86 -5.59
C ALA A 258 4.79 8.50 -6.07
N ASP A 259 5.93 7.84 -5.81
CA ASP A 259 7.23 8.12 -6.42
C ASP A 259 8.28 7.07 -6.01
N ALA A 260 9.53 7.18 -6.51
CA ALA A 260 10.69 6.40 -6.08
C ALA A 260 11.82 7.24 -5.43
N SER A 261 11.74 8.58 -5.47
CA SER A 261 12.76 9.51 -4.98
C SER A 261 13.03 9.42 -3.47
N GLN A 262 12.15 8.81 -2.68
CA GLN A 262 12.41 8.49 -1.26
C GLN A 262 13.57 7.50 -1.07
N PHE A 263 14.03 6.86 -2.14
CA PHE A 263 15.25 6.07 -2.15
C PHE A 263 16.50 6.90 -2.50
N SER A 264 16.39 8.22 -2.61
CA SER A 264 17.55 9.10 -2.75
C SER A 264 18.37 9.14 -1.46
N THR A 265 19.70 9.17 -1.61
CA THR A 265 20.65 9.42 -0.50
C THR A 265 21.07 10.89 -0.40
N THR A 266 20.58 11.75 -1.30
CA THR A 266 21.02 13.14 -1.43
C THR A 266 19.91 14.16 -1.16
N ILE A 267 18.65 13.78 -1.32
CA ILE A 267 17.48 14.63 -1.08
C ILE A 267 17.03 14.43 0.36
N GLY A 268 16.87 15.52 1.14
CA GLY A 268 16.24 15.46 2.48
C GLY A 268 16.91 14.47 3.44
N ILE A 269 18.21 14.66 3.69
CA ILE A 269 19.17 13.69 4.27
C ILE A 269 18.61 12.91 5.47
N GLN A 270 17.96 11.79 5.18
CA GLN A 270 17.64 10.72 6.11
C GLN A 270 18.46 9.48 5.68
N PRO A 271 19.70 9.33 6.19
CA PRO A 271 20.65 8.32 5.68
C PRO A 271 20.15 6.88 5.84
N THR A 272 19.14 6.66 6.68
CA THR A 272 18.54 5.35 6.94
C THR A 272 17.18 5.15 6.27
N GLN A 273 16.65 6.13 5.52
CA GLN A 273 15.27 6.09 5.04
C GLN A 273 15.00 4.89 4.13
N SER A 274 15.88 4.60 3.16
CA SER A 274 15.71 3.43 2.28
C SER A 274 15.62 2.13 3.08
N ASN A 275 16.50 1.93 4.07
CA ASN A 275 16.47 0.75 4.94
C ASN A 275 15.20 0.70 5.81
N ASN A 276 14.73 1.85 6.30
CA ASN A 276 13.51 1.94 7.10
C ASN A 276 12.26 1.69 6.24
N ILE A 277 12.25 2.11 4.97
CA ILE A 277 11.24 1.74 3.97
C ILE A 277 11.22 0.23 3.80
N GLY A 278 12.36 -0.40 3.50
CA GLY A 278 12.44 -1.85 3.36
C GLY A 278 11.88 -2.57 4.59
N LYS A 279 12.31 -2.18 5.80
CA LYS A 279 11.84 -2.77 7.07
C LYS A 279 10.34 -2.59 7.29
N ALA A 280 9.82 -1.37 7.20
CA ALA A 280 8.43 -1.07 7.53
C ALA A 280 7.47 -1.71 6.52
N PHE A 281 7.73 -1.57 5.23
CA PHE A 281 6.88 -2.16 4.20
C PHE A 281 6.98 -3.69 4.15
N TYR A 282 8.16 -4.29 4.37
CA TYR A 282 8.27 -5.74 4.45
C TYR A 282 7.55 -6.30 5.68
N ALA A 283 7.69 -5.64 6.85
CA ALA A 283 6.99 -6.04 8.05
C ALA A 283 5.47 -5.95 7.86
N ALA A 284 4.96 -4.85 7.30
CA ALA A 284 3.55 -4.70 6.97
C ALA A 284 3.07 -5.71 5.91
N ALA A 285 3.90 -5.98 4.89
CA ALA A 285 3.59 -6.92 3.81
C ALA A 285 3.49 -8.38 4.28
N THR A 286 4.14 -8.71 5.39
CA THR A 286 4.25 -10.09 5.92
C THR A 286 3.57 -10.25 7.27
N ASP A 287 2.83 -9.24 7.74
CA ASP A 287 2.09 -9.31 8.99
C ASP A 287 0.98 -10.38 8.87
N PRO A 288 1.03 -11.46 9.67
CA PRO A 288 -0.01 -12.50 9.63
C PRO A 288 -1.36 -11.99 10.12
N ALA A 289 -1.39 -10.87 10.86
CA ALA A 289 -2.63 -10.25 11.33
C ALA A 289 -3.30 -9.36 10.26
N GLY A 290 -2.62 -9.11 9.14
CA GLY A 290 -3.02 -8.11 8.15
C GLY A 290 -2.18 -6.86 8.32
#